data_AF-M5RQV5-F1
#
_entry.id   AF-M5RQV5-F1
#
_cell.length_a   1.000
_cell.length_b   1.000
_cell.length_c   1.000
_cell.angle_alpha   90.00
_cell.angle_beta   90.00
_cell.angle_gamma   90.00
#
_symmetry.space_group_name_H-M   'P 1'
#
loop_
_entity.id
_entity.type
_entity.pdbx_description
1 polymer ?
#
loop_
_entity_poly.entity_id
_entity_poly.type
_entity_poly.pdbx_seq_one_letter_code
_entity_poly.pdbx_strand_id
1 'polypeptide(L)'
;MQFLMDWQFVMDWFESLQWERLVPELIGKALGFLSGFAASWFLLFRRRLNALQRMQSGDSDDFIFQMHHLSPVAGHADDVVLLFRNVAPKITLNDLYDNEAVRDVVKKIAEQTTLDDPILKTEGTLGFELLNDAVGHIAGLLATTPFPRKAWLFVMTCEDRQAVRKKCIRCFLIQPADLEKFVDWNWCQHHVLVEKPWHWFRVVALHRIACAWKAEQRVAMEQSTRSTELDMPLVDKQVRHDRVRVLSLGLNESESPIGEPHRIAWKSHLANLASMGLPLTTMASNPSNEANEIQANSGAAKEDKLLD
;
A
#
# COMPACT_ATOMS: atom_id res chain seq x y z
N MET A 1 57.44 56.53 -11.74
CA MET A 1 58.71 55.79 -11.90
C MET A 1 58.73 54.49 -11.09
N GLN A 2 58.15 54.45 -9.88
CA GLN A 2 58.05 53.23 -9.06
C GLN A 2 57.25 52.08 -9.72
N PHE A 3 56.15 52.40 -10.40
CA PHE A 3 55.29 51.43 -11.11
C PHE A 3 55.99 50.67 -12.27
N LEU A 4 57.00 51.28 -12.88
CA LEU A 4 57.79 50.65 -13.96
C LEU A 4 58.87 49.73 -13.40
N MET A 5 59.40 50.06 -12.22
CA MET A 5 60.41 49.26 -11.52
C MET A 5 59.81 47.96 -10.97
N ASP A 6 58.55 48.01 -10.52
CA ASP A 6 57.78 46.82 -10.14
C ASP A 6 57.45 45.94 -11.35
N TRP A 7 57.20 46.53 -12.53
CA TRP A 7 56.95 45.77 -13.76
C TRP A 7 58.19 45.03 -14.26
N GLN A 8 59.36 45.67 -14.23
CA GLN A 8 60.63 45.03 -14.59
C GLN A 8 60.92 43.83 -13.68
N PHE A 9 60.72 43.99 -12.37
CA PHE A 9 60.89 42.92 -11.38
C PHE A 9 59.93 41.75 -11.63
N VAL A 10 58.66 42.03 -11.96
CA VAL A 10 57.68 40.99 -12.29
C VAL A 10 58.06 40.25 -13.57
N MET A 11 58.57 40.95 -14.59
CA MET A 11 59.00 40.33 -15.85
C MET A 11 60.28 39.49 -15.67
N ASP A 12 61.27 39.99 -14.93
CA ASP A 12 62.50 39.24 -14.62
C ASP A 12 62.18 37.99 -13.77
N TRP A 13 61.24 38.11 -12.83
CA TRP A 13 60.71 36.98 -12.08
C TRP A 13 60.01 35.98 -12.99
N PHE A 14 59.21 36.46 -13.96
CA PHE A 14 58.53 35.62 -14.94
C PHE A 14 59.53 34.87 -15.82
N GLU A 15 60.59 35.52 -16.30
CA GLU A 15 61.64 34.89 -17.12
C GLU A 15 62.48 33.88 -16.32
N SER A 16 62.63 34.09 -15.00
CA SER A 16 63.35 33.16 -14.11
C SER A 16 62.60 31.85 -13.81
N LEU A 17 61.30 31.78 -14.14
CA LEU A 17 60.50 30.57 -13.93
C LEU A 17 60.87 29.49 -14.96
N GLN A 18 61.04 28.25 -14.49
CA GLN A 18 61.28 27.08 -15.34
C GLN A 18 60.00 26.67 -16.09
N TRP A 19 59.56 27.46 -17.08
CA TRP A 19 58.32 27.24 -17.83
C TRP A 19 58.22 25.86 -18.46
N GLU A 20 59.33 25.29 -18.90
CA GLU A 20 59.40 23.93 -19.46
C GLU A 20 58.95 22.86 -18.46
N ARG A 21 59.10 23.11 -17.16
CA ARG A 21 58.65 22.21 -16.09
C ARG A 21 57.30 22.63 -15.51
N LEU A 22 57.08 23.93 -15.36
CA LEU A 22 55.89 24.51 -14.74
C LEU A 22 54.63 24.28 -15.58
N VAL A 23 54.74 24.42 -16.91
CA VAL A 23 53.59 24.30 -17.83
C VAL A 23 53.06 22.86 -17.87
N PRO A 24 53.89 21.81 -18.09
CA PRO A 24 53.39 20.44 -18.05
C PRO A 24 52.80 20.04 -16.69
N GLU A 25 53.38 20.51 -15.59
CA GLU A 25 52.89 20.21 -14.25
C GLU A 25 51.53 20.89 -13.96
N LEU A 26 51.37 22.16 -14.36
CA LEU A 26 50.10 22.88 -14.25
C LEU A 26 49.02 22.25 -15.15
N ILE A 27 49.35 21.91 -16.39
CA ILE A 27 48.43 21.23 -17.31
C ILE A 27 48.01 19.87 -16.74
N GLY A 28 48.96 19.08 -16.22
CA GLY A 28 48.67 17.79 -15.60
C GLY A 28 47.74 17.92 -14.40
N LYS A 29 47.98 18.89 -13.51
CA LYS A 29 47.11 19.18 -12.36
C LYS A 29 45.73 19.68 -12.77
N ALA A 30 45.67 20.57 -13.77
CA ALA A 30 44.41 21.09 -14.29
C ALA A 30 43.56 19.99 -14.94
N LEU A 31 44.18 19.12 -15.74
CA LEU A 31 43.50 17.96 -16.34
C LEU A 31 43.05 16.95 -15.27
N GLY A 32 43.88 16.70 -14.26
CA GLY A 32 43.51 15.86 -13.11
C GLY A 32 42.30 16.41 -12.36
N PHE A 33 42.30 17.72 -12.07
CA PHE A 33 41.16 18.38 -11.43
C PHE A 33 39.90 18.35 -12.29
N LEU A 34 40.00 18.68 -13.58
CA LEU A 34 38.87 18.69 -14.52
C LEU A 34 38.29 17.29 -14.72
N SER A 35 39.13 16.26 -14.80
CA SER A 35 38.66 14.87 -14.91
C SER A 35 37.96 14.40 -13.64
N GLY A 36 38.49 14.71 -12.46
CA GLY A 36 37.83 14.43 -11.18
C GLY A 36 36.50 15.17 -11.03
N PHE A 37 36.46 16.45 -11.43
CA PHE A 37 35.23 17.24 -11.45
C PHE A 37 34.20 16.67 -12.43
N ALA A 38 34.61 16.32 -13.65
CA ALA A 38 33.73 15.73 -14.66
C ALA A 38 33.17 14.38 -14.19
N ALA A 39 33.97 13.52 -13.58
CA ALA A 39 33.52 12.24 -13.02
C ALA A 39 32.51 12.44 -11.88
N SER A 40 32.79 13.35 -10.95
CA SER A 40 31.87 13.69 -9.85
C SER A 40 30.55 14.28 -10.37
N TRP A 41 30.63 15.23 -11.30
CA TRP A 41 29.48 15.83 -11.96
C TRP A 41 28.65 14.78 -12.69
N PHE A 42 29.28 13.87 -13.43
CA PHE A 42 28.60 12.80 -14.15
C PHE A 42 27.85 11.85 -13.21
N LEU A 43 28.43 11.49 -12.05
CA LEU A 43 27.76 10.66 -11.06
C LEU A 43 26.54 11.36 -10.45
N LEU A 44 26.67 12.64 -10.09
CA LEU A 44 25.55 13.44 -9.58
C LEU A 44 24.46 13.62 -10.63
N PHE A 45 24.84 13.88 -11.87
CA PHE A 45 23.92 14.04 -12.99
C PHE A 45 23.16 12.73 -13.26
N ARG A 46 23.84 11.58 -13.27
CA ARG A 46 23.20 10.26 -13.41
C ARG A 46 22.23 9.96 -12.27
N ARG A 47 22.58 10.27 -11.03
CA ARG A 47 21.67 10.14 -9.88
C ARG A 47 20.42 10.99 -10.07
N ARG A 48 20.57 12.24 -10.54
CA ARG A 48 19.45 13.16 -10.78
C ARG A 48 18.57 12.69 -11.94
N LEU A 49 19.15 12.17 -13.02
CA LEU A 49 18.41 11.57 -14.13
C LEU A 49 17.57 10.36 -13.69
N ASN A 50 18.15 9.47 -12.89
CA ASN A 50 17.41 8.32 -12.34
C ASN A 50 16.25 8.77 -11.45
N ALA A 51 16.44 9.80 -10.64
CA ALA A 51 15.36 10.36 -9.81
C ALA A 51 14.24 10.98 -10.65
N LEU A 52 14.59 11.69 -11.74
CA LEU A 52 13.63 12.24 -12.69
C LEU A 52 12.87 11.14 -13.45
N GLN A 53 13.57 10.09 -13.88
CA GLN A 53 12.96 8.92 -14.50
C GLN A 53 11.99 8.22 -13.55
N ARG A 54 12.32 8.08 -12.26
CA ARG A 54 11.40 7.53 -11.24
C ARG A 54 10.16 8.40 -11.04
N MET A 55 10.32 9.72 -11.02
CA MET A 55 9.18 10.65 -10.98
C MET A 55 8.30 10.53 -12.22
N GLN A 56 8.89 10.31 -13.40
CA GLN A 56 8.16 10.11 -14.65
C GLN A 56 7.50 8.73 -14.73
N SER A 57 8.12 7.68 -14.16
CA SER A 57 7.59 6.31 -14.11
C SER A 57 6.50 6.12 -13.06
N GLY A 58 6.29 7.10 -12.17
CA GLY A 58 5.31 7.03 -11.09
C GLY A 58 5.74 6.11 -9.95
N ASP A 59 7.02 5.71 -9.91
CA ASP A 59 7.57 4.91 -8.82
C ASP A 59 7.85 5.77 -7.62
N SER A 60 7.10 5.51 -6.56
CA SER A 60 7.34 6.15 -5.28
C SER A 60 7.77 5.15 -4.23
N ASP A 61 8.90 5.47 -3.60
CA ASP A 61 9.37 4.84 -2.37
C ASP A 61 8.57 5.37 -1.16
N ASP A 62 7.30 5.74 -1.34
CA ASP A 62 6.49 6.39 -0.31
C ASP A 62 5.75 5.35 0.54
N PHE A 63 5.77 5.56 1.86
CA PHE A 63 4.92 4.91 2.83
C PHE A 63 3.89 5.90 3.37
N ILE A 64 2.62 5.49 3.34
CA ILE A 64 1.50 6.32 3.79
C ILE A 64 0.65 5.52 4.77
N PHE A 65 0.57 5.98 6.02
CA PHE A 65 -0.31 5.40 7.02
C PHE A 65 -1.68 6.07 6.97
N GLN A 66 -2.72 5.29 6.71
CA GLN A 66 -4.05 5.80 6.45
C GLN A 66 -5.13 5.07 7.25
N MET A 67 -5.87 5.85 8.02
CA MET A 67 -7.12 5.41 8.61
C MET A 67 -8.20 5.34 7.54
N HIS A 68 -8.93 4.24 7.57
CA HIS A 68 -10.11 3.97 6.75
C HIS A 68 -11.29 3.77 7.69
N HIS A 69 -12.34 4.57 7.49
CA HIS A 69 -13.52 4.56 8.35
C HIS A 69 -14.78 4.78 7.53
N LEU A 70 -15.86 4.09 7.92
CA LEU A 70 -17.18 4.27 7.34
C LEU A 70 -17.99 5.28 8.16
N SER A 71 -18.28 6.44 7.55
CA SER A 71 -19.11 7.48 8.18
C SER A 71 -20.53 7.48 7.58
N PRO A 72 -21.59 7.50 8.41
CA PRO A 72 -22.96 7.49 7.90
C PRO A 72 -23.29 8.79 7.15
N VAL A 73 -24.08 8.69 6.08
CA VAL A 73 -24.57 9.86 5.33
C VAL A 73 -25.79 10.44 6.02
N ALA A 74 -25.77 11.74 6.32
CA ALA A 74 -26.93 12.42 6.86
C ALA A 74 -28.12 12.33 5.89
N GLY A 75 -29.26 11.83 6.38
CA GLY A 75 -30.50 11.71 5.59
C GLY A 75 -30.65 10.43 4.77
N HIS A 76 -29.64 9.56 4.74
CA HIS A 76 -29.72 8.24 4.11
C HIS A 76 -29.32 7.17 5.12
N ALA A 77 -30.31 6.46 5.68
CA ALA A 77 -30.11 5.56 6.83
C ALA A 77 -29.10 4.42 6.57
N ASP A 78 -29.00 3.96 5.32
CA ASP A 78 -28.20 2.78 4.97
C ASP A 78 -26.92 3.11 4.18
N ASP A 79 -26.74 4.37 3.76
CA ASP A 79 -25.60 4.79 2.94
C ASP A 79 -24.44 5.25 3.84
N VAL A 80 -23.23 4.83 3.49
CA VAL A 80 -22.00 5.18 4.21
C VAL A 80 -20.96 5.73 3.26
N VAL A 81 -20.15 6.67 3.73
CA VAL A 81 -19.01 7.23 3.01
C VAL A 81 -17.74 6.61 3.55
N LEU A 82 -16.95 6.04 2.65
CA LEU A 82 -15.60 5.59 2.97
C LEU A 82 -14.66 6.79 3.01
N LEU A 83 -14.15 7.09 4.21
CA LEU A 83 -13.21 8.16 4.50
C LEU A 83 -11.77 7.63 4.51
N PHE A 84 -10.84 8.43 3.96
CA PHE A 84 -9.41 8.15 3.97
C PHE A 84 -8.66 9.29 4.65
N ARG A 85 -8.01 9.03 5.78
CA ARG A 85 -7.26 10.07 6.51
C ARG A 85 -5.84 9.61 6.76
N ASN A 86 -4.87 10.43 6.36
CA ASN A 86 -3.48 10.20 6.73
C ASN A 86 -3.35 10.42 8.24
N VAL A 87 -2.86 9.41 8.96
CA VAL A 87 -2.70 9.49 10.42
C VAL A 87 -1.27 9.80 10.85
N ALA A 88 -0.33 9.68 9.92
CA ALA A 88 1.07 10.00 10.14
C ALA A 88 1.61 10.84 8.97
N PRO A 89 2.70 11.59 9.21
CA PRO A 89 3.47 12.18 8.14
C PRO A 89 3.86 11.12 7.12
N LYS A 90 3.88 11.52 5.86
CA LYS A 90 4.38 10.69 4.79
C LYS A 90 5.88 10.46 4.99
N ILE A 91 6.31 9.20 4.94
CA ILE A 91 7.72 8.81 5.06
C ILE A 91 8.18 8.06 3.82
N THR A 92 9.49 7.95 3.61
CA THR A 92 10.03 7.12 2.54
C THR A 92 10.47 5.75 3.06
N LEU A 93 10.61 4.80 2.14
CA LEU A 93 11.16 3.47 2.41
C LEU A 93 12.56 3.56 3.05
N ASN A 94 13.34 4.59 2.71
CA ASN A 94 14.68 4.79 3.27
C ASN A 94 14.65 5.23 4.74
N ASP A 95 13.58 5.93 5.15
CA ASP A 95 13.39 6.43 6.51
C ASP A 95 12.76 5.37 7.40
N LEU A 96 11.93 4.49 6.83
CA LEU A 96 11.26 3.44 7.58
C LEU A 96 12.16 2.24 7.87
N TYR A 97 13.03 1.87 6.92
CA TYR A 97 13.90 0.69 7.05
C TYR A 97 15.36 1.06 6.88
N ASP A 98 16.19 0.79 7.88
CA ASP A 98 17.61 1.12 7.82
C ASP A 98 18.37 0.22 6.83
N ASN A 99 18.01 -1.06 6.74
CA ASN A 99 18.71 -2.05 5.91
C ASN A 99 18.36 -1.94 4.42
N GLU A 100 19.35 -1.70 3.55
CA GLU A 100 19.17 -1.58 2.10
C GLU A 100 18.60 -2.86 1.45
N ALA A 101 19.01 -4.04 1.91
CA ALA A 101 18.50 -5.31 1.38
C ALA A 101 17.00 -5.49 1.63
N VAL A 102 16.54 -5.04 2.80
CA VAL A 102 15.11 -4.99 3.16
C VAL A 102 14.35 -4.08 2.20
N ARG A 103 14.89 -2.90 1.89
CA ARG A 103 14.27 -1.94 0.98
C ARG A 103 14.04 -2.55 -0.40
N ASP A 104 15.04 -3.25 -0.93
CA ASP A 104 14.93 -3.91 -2.24
C ASP A 104 13.89 -5.02 -2.24
N VAL A 105 13.79 -5.78 -1.15
CA VAL A 105 12.74 -6.81 -1.01
C VAL A 105 11.35 -6.19 -0.98
N VAL A 106 11.15 -5.13 -0.20
CA VAL A 106 9.87 -4.41 -0.14
C VAL A 106 9.45 -3.90 -1.52
N LYS A 107 10.39 -3.33 -2.29
CA LYS A 107 10.12 -2.87 -3.66
C LYS A 107 9.67 -4.01 -4.57
N LYS A 108 10.36 -5.15 -4.52
CA LYS A 108 10.01 -6.36 -5.30
C LYS A 108 8.63 -6.91 -4.91
N ILE A 109 8.33 -6.99 -3.61
CA ILE A 109 7.02 -7.47 -3.14
C ILE A 109 5.92 -6.51 -3.62
N ALA A 110 6.13 -5.20 -3.50
CA ALA A 110 5.19 -4.21 -3.99
C ALA A 110 5.01 -4.26 -5.51
N GLU A 111 5.98 -4.74 -6.30
CA GLU A 111 5.83 -4.95 -7.75
C GLU A 111 4.95 -6.14 -8.12
N GLN A 112 4.76 -7.07 -7.19
CA GLN A 112 3.97 -8.27 -7.39
C GLN A 112 2.53 -8.14 -6.89
N THR A 113 2.20 -7.07 -6.15
CA THR A 113 0.84 -6.81 -5.67
C THR A 113 -0.05 -6.36 -6.82
N THR A 114 -1.29 -6.84 -6.81
CA THR A 114 -2.30 -6.53 -7.81
C THR A 114 -3.58 -6.08 -7.10
N LEU A 115 -4.58 -5.61 -7.85
CA LEU A 115 -5.88 -5.30 -7.26
C LEU A 115 -6.62 -6.54 -6.71
N ASP A 116 -6.29 -7.76 -7.17
CA ASP A 116 -6.84 -9.03 -6.65
C ASP A 116 -6.17 -9.50 -5.35
N ASP A 117 -4.86 -9.29 -5.24
CA ASP A 117 -4.09 -9.53 -4.03
C ASP A 117 -3.36 -8.23 -3.62
N PRO A 118 -4.08 -7.30 -2.96
CA PRO A 118 -3.55 -5.98 -2.66
C PRO A 118 -2.62 -5.96 -1.43
N ILE A 119 -2.60 -7.04 -0.64
CA ILE A 119 -1.80 -7.17 0.58
C ILE A 119 -0.36 -7.53 0.19
N LEU A 120 0.62 -6.86 0.79
CA LEU A 120 2.02 -7.23 0.59
C LEU A 120 2.26 -8.66 1.11
N LYS A 121 2.97 -9.46 0.32
CA LYS A 121 3.32 -10.85 0.66
C LYS A 121 4.45 -10.88 1.70
N THR A 122 4.13 -10.54 2.94
CA THR A 122 5.05 -10.48 4.08
C THR A 122 5.18 -11.83 4.80
N GLU A 123 5.28 -12.92 4.05
CA GLU A 123 5.42 -14.26 4.62
C GLU A 123 6.88 -14.56 5.04
N GLY A 124 7.05 -15.46 6.01
CA GLY A 124 8.37 -15.85 6.55
C GLY A 124 9.00 -14.82 7.48
N THR A 125 10.23 -15.11 7.94
CA THR A 125 10.95 -14.31 8.95
C THR A 125 11.19 -12.88 8.49
N LEU A 126 11.64 -12.71 7.25
CA LEU A 126 11.89 -11.37 6.70
C LEU A 126 10.57 -10.58 6.62
N GLY A 127 9.51 -11.18 6.10
CA GLY A 127 8.20 -10.54 6.02
C GLY A 127 7.65 -10.11 7.37
N PHE A 128 7.86 -10.92 8.41
CA PHE A 128 7.50 -10.57 9.79
C PHE A 128 8.26 -9.36 10.32
N GLU A 129 9.57 -9.27 10.07
CA GLU A 129 10.37 -8.09 10.43
C GLU A 129 9.86 -6.84 9.70
N LEU A 130 9.60 -6.95 8.39
CA LEU A 130 9.05 -5.84 7.59
C LEU A 130 7.77 -5.28 8.20
N LEU A 131 6.86 -6.18 8.59
CA LEU A 131 5.57 -5.83 9.15
C LEU A 131 5.72 -5.22 10.55
N ASN A 132 6.58 -5.79 11.40
CA ASN A 132 6.80 -5.30 12.76
C ASN A 132 7.46 -3.94 12.81
N ASP A 133 8.39 -3.63 11.91
CA ASP A 133 9.01 -2.31 11.85
C ASP A 133 7.95 -1.25 11.49
N ALA A 134 7.11 -1.53 10.51
CA ALA A 134 6.02 -0.63 10.11
C ALA A 134 4.96 -0.47 11.23
N VAL A 135 4.63 -1.57 11.92
CA VAL A 135 3.73 -1.57 13.08
C VAL A 135 4.32 -0.77 14.25
N GLY A 136 5.59 -1.02 14.59
CA GLY A 136 6.30 -0.36 15.68
C GLY A 136 6.42 1.13 15.43
N HIS A 137 6.70 1.51 14.18
CA HIS A 137 6.73 2.91 13.77
C HIS A 137 5.40 3.62 14.02
N ILE A 138 4.28 3.08 13.50
CA ILE A 138 2.99 3.74 13.64
C ILE A 138 2.46 3.70 15.08
N ALA A 139 2.71 2.61 15.82
CA ALA A 139 2.34 2.51 17.22
C ALA A 139 3.11 3.52 18.08
N GLY A 140 4.40 3.74 17.79
CA GLY A 140 5.22 4.76 18.44
C GLY A 140 4.70 6.18 18.18
N LEU A 141 4.37 6.49 16.91
CA LEU A 141 3.83 7.81 16.54
C LEU A 141 2.46 8.10 17.19
N LEU A 142 1.61 7.09 17.32
CA LEU A 142 0.26 7.25 17.85
C LEU A 142 0.15 7.00 19.37
N ALA A 143 1.26 6.70 20.04
CA ALA A 143 1.28 6.32 21.45
C ALA A 143 0.70 7.39 22.39
N THR A 144 0.91 8.67 22.05
CA THR A 144 0.56 9.85 22.87
C THR A 144 -0.64 10.62 22.31
N THR A 145 -1.38 10.03 21.37
CA THR A 145 -2.59 10.66 20.83
C THR A 145 -3.65 10.88 21.92
N PRO A 146 -4.43 11.97 21.85
CA PRO A 146 -5.44 12.30 22.86
C PRO A 146 -6.75 11.49 22.70
N PHE A 147 -6.82 10.58 21.73
CA PHE A 147 -8.02 9.84 21.37
C PHE A 147 -8.12 8.50 22.11
N PRO A 148 -9.33 8.00 22.40
CA PRO A 148 -9.51 6.71 23.05
C PRO A 148 -8.92 5.57 22.20
N ARG A 149 -8.18 4.66 22.84
CA ARG A 149 -7.60 3.51 22.15
C ARG A 149 -8.67 2.48 21.80
N LYS A 150 -8.73 2.10 20.54
CA LYS A 150 -9.58 1.02 20.01
C LYS A 150 -8.75 0.00 19.24
N ALA A 151 -9.35 -1.15 18.96
CA ALA A 151 -8.75 -2.15 18.08
C ALA A 151 -8.82 -1.70 16.62
N TRP A 152 -7.69 -1.69 15.94
CA TRP A 152 -7.52 -1.37 14.53
C TRP A 152 -6.76 -2.50 13.84
N LEU A 153 -7.21 -2.89 12.67
CA LEU A 153 -6.52 -3.83 11.79
C LEU A 153 -5.51 -3.06 10.95
N PHE A 154 -4.24 -3.45 11.07
CA PHE A 154 -3.12 -2.96 10.31
C PHE A 154 -2.82 -3.90 9.16
N VAL A 155 -2.79 -3.35 7.94
CA VAL A 155 -2.48 -4.10 6.72
C VAL A 155 -1.56 -3.28 5.84
N MET A 156 -0.45 -3.87 5.39
CA MET A 156 0.41 -3.27 4.38
C MET A 156 -0.12 -3.61 2.99
N THR A 157 -0.41 -2.59 2.19
CA THR A 157 -0.93 -2.72 0.82
C THR A 157 -0.10 -1.92 -0.16
N CYS A 158 -0.19 -2.23 -1.46
CA CYS A 158 0.33 -1.36 -2.49
C CYS A 158 -0.73 -1.16 -3.58
N GLU A 159 -0.90 0.08 -4.02
CA GLU A 159 -1.86 0.39 -5.08
C GLU A 159 -1.37 -0.18 -6.42
N ASP A 160 -2.27 -0.86 -7.13
CA ASP A 160 -2.00 -1.45 -8.44
C ASP A 160 -1.69 -0.35 -9.48
N ARG A 161 -0.56 -0.48 -10.20
CA ARG A 161 -0.18 0.46 -11.28
C ARG A 161 -1.22 0.53 -12.40
N GLN A 162 -2.03 -0.51 -12.59
CA GLN A 162 -3.11 -0.48 -13.58
C GLN A 162 -4.24 0.47 -13.16
N ALA A 163 -4.40 0.71 -11.85
CA ALA A 163 -5.43 1.58 -11.29
C ALA A 163 -4.91 2.99 -10.94
N VAL A 164 -3.63 3.14 -10.56
CA VAL A 164 -3.07 4.42 -10.13
C VAL A 164 -1.82 4.84 -10.89
N ARG A 165 -1.69 6.15 -11.10
CA ARG A 165 -0.52 6.76 -11.75
C ARG A 165 0.76 6.70 -10.91
N LYS A 166 0.62 6.70 -9.58
CA LYS A 166 1.73 6.76 -8.64
C LYS A 166 1.65 5.59 -7.69
N LYS A 167 2.65 4.72 -7.74
CA LYS A 167 2.75 3.57 -6.87
C LYS A 167 3.25 4.00 -5.50
N CYS A 168 2.54 3.63 -4.44
CA CYS A 168 2.95 3.85 -3.06
C CYS A 168 2.53 2.67 -2.20
N ILE A 169 3.28 2.42 -1.13
CA ILE A 169 2.90 1.47 -0.11
C ILE A 169 2.01 2.19 0.89
N ARG A 170 0.82 1.65 1.11
CA ARG A 170 -0.15 2.20 2.05
C ARG A 170 -0.38 1.22 3.18
N CYS A 171 -0.17 1.71 4.39
CA CYS A 171 -0.47 0.98 5.61
C CYS A 171 -1.89 1.36 6.02
N PHE A 172 -2.84 0.46 5.78
CA PHE A 172 -4.24 0.66 6.12
C PHE A 172 -4.46 0.37 7.60
N LEU A 173 -5.21 1.26 8.25
CA LEU A 173 -5.75 1.09 9.59
C LEU A 173 -7.26 1.10 9.47
N ILE A 174 -7.90 -0.04 9.69
CA ILE A 174 -9.35 -0.22 9.52
C ILE A 174 -9.93 -0.82 10.79
N GLN A 175 -11.09 -0.35 11.26
CA GLN A 175 -11.75 -1.01 12.39
C GLN A 175 -12.27 -2.40 11.98
N PRO A 176 -12.19 -3.42 12.86
CA PRO A 176 -12.74 -4.74 12.59
C PRO A 176 -14.19 -4.72 12.11
N ALA A 177 -15.06 -3.97 12.80
CA ALA A 177 -16.48 -3.85 12.47
C ALA A 177 -16.75 -3.19 11.10
N ASP A 178 -15.88 -2.28 10.65
CA ASP A 178 -15.99 -1.69 9.32
C ASP A 178 -15.54 -2.67 8.25
N LEU A 179 -14.42 -3.38 8.48
CA LEU A 179 -13.88 -4.34 7.52
C LEU A 179 -14.83 -5.52 7.28
N GLU A 180 -15.55 -5.99 8.30
CA GLU A 180 -16.52 -7.09 8.17
C GLU A 180 -17.61 -6.82 7.13
N LYS A 181 -18.07 -5.57 7.02
CA LYS A 181 -19.09 -5.17 6.04
C LYS A 181 -18.58 -5.31 4.60
N PHE A 182 -17.28 -5.11 4.39
CA PHE A 182 -16.66 -5.24 3.07
C PHE A 182 -16.59 -6.69 2.57
N VAL A 183 -16.90 -7.70 3.39
CA VAL A 183 -16.99 -9.09 2.92
C VAL A 183 -18.14 -9.27 1.92
N ASP A 184 -19.25 -8.56 2.11
CA ASP A 184 -20.39 -8.60 1.19
C ASP A 184 -20.18 -7.58 0.05
N TRP A 185 -19.86 -8.10 -1.13
CA TRP A 185 -19.67 -7.27 -2.32
C TRP A 185 -20.96 -6.56 -2.75
N ASN A 186 -22.12 -7.19 -2.60
CA ASN A 186 -23.39 -6.56 -2.95
C ASN A 186 -23.65 -5.38 -2.04
N TRP A 187 -23.39 -5.54 -0.74
CA TRP A 187 -23.49 -4.44 0.20
C TRP A 187 -22.55 -3.29 -0.19
N CYS A 188 -21.29 -3.60 -0.55
CA CYS A 188 -20.33 -2.61 -1.03
C CYS A 188 -20.86 -1.82 -2.24
N GLN A 189 -21.51 -2.50 -3.19
CA GLN A 189 -22.01 -1.87 -4.40
C GLN A 189 -23.16 -0.90 -4.17
N HIS A 190 -24.04 -1.21 -3.20
CA HIS A 190 -25.27 -0.47 -2.97
C HIS A 190 -25.12 0.63 -1.92
N HIS A 191 -24.30 0.41 -0.89
CA HIS A 191 -24.26 1.27 0.30
C HIS A 191 -23.00 2.12 0.43
N VAL A 192 -21.90 1.75 -0.23
CA VAL A 192 -20.62 2.46 -0.07
C VAL A 192 -20.46 3.57 -1.11
N LEU A 193 -20.34 4.79 -0.60
CA LEU A 193 -19.94 5.99 -1.33
C LEU A 193 -18.47 6.31 -1.04
N VAL A 194 -17.87 7.12 -1.91
CA VAL A 194 -16.47 7.55 -1.76
C VAL A 194 -16.34 9.06 -1.86
N GLU A 195 -15.30 9.64 -1.24
CA GLU A 195 -15.09 11.09 -1.27
C GLU A 195 -14.74 11.65 -2.66
N LYS A 196 -14.17 10.81 -3.53
CA LYS A 196 -13.72 11.19 -4.89
C LYS A 196 -13.95 10.03 -5.85
N PRO A 197 -14.27 10.31 -7.13
CA PRO A 197 -14.65 9.28 -8.09
C PRO A 197 -13.55 8.24 -8.32
N TRP A 198 -12.28 8.63 -8.26
CA TRP A 198 -11.15 7.71 -8.44
C TRP A 198 -10.92 6.78 -7.25
N HIS A 199 -11.53 6.96 -6.08
CA HIS A 199 -11.32 6.10 -4.90
C HIS A 199 -12.00 4.72 -4.99
N TRP A 200 -12.72 4.41 -6.07
CA TRP A 200 -13.45 3.15 -6.25
C TRP A 200 -12.56 1.90 -6.06
N PHE A 201 -11.30 1.95 -6.52
CA PHE A 201 -10.38 0.81 -6.40
C PHE A 201 -10.03 0.47 -4.95
N ARG A 202 -10.14 1.44 -4.03
CA ARG A 202 -9.91 1.18 -2.59
C ARG A 202 -11.04 0.39 -1.95
N VAL A 203 -12.28 0.55 -2.44
CA VAL A 203 -13.40 -0.30 -2.02
C VAL A 203 -13.15 -1.74 -2.43
N VAL A 204 -12.63 -1.95 -3.65
CA VAL A 204 -12.23 -3.29 -4.13
C VAL A 204 -11.09 -3.86 -3.28
N ALA A 205 -10.05 -3.05 -2.99
CA ALA A 205 -8.95 -3.48 -2.14
C ALA A 205 -9.43 -3.87 -0.73
N LEU A 206 -10.31 -3.06 -0.11
CA LEU A 206 -10.88 -3.37 1.20
C LEU A 206 -11.73 -4.64 1.19
N HIS A 207 -12.50 -4.87 0.13
CA HIS A 207 -13.22 -6.14 -0.07
C HIS A 207 -12.25 -7.34 -0.09
N ARG A 208 -11.16 -7.26 -0.87
CA ARG A 208 -10.15 -8.33 -0.92
C ARG A 208 -9.45 -8.54 0.42
N ILE A 209 -9.13 -7.46 1.12
CA ILE A 209 -8.55 -7.52 2.47
C ILE A 209 -9.52 -8.18 3.45
N ALA A 210 -10.81 -7.83 3.39
CA ALA A 210 -11.83 -8.43 4.24
C ALA A 210 -11.98 -9.94 4.00
N CYS A 211 -11.99 -10.37 2.73
CA CYS A 211 -12.01 -11.79 2.37
C CYS A 211 -10.76 -12.53 2.88
N ALA A 212 -9.57 -11.95 2.70
CA ALA A 212 -8.31 -12.53 3.17
C ALA A 212 -8.29 -12.65 4.70
N TRP A 213 -8.68 -11.59 5.42
CA TRP A 213 -8.73 -11.59 6.87
C TRP A 213 -9.73 -12.61 7.43
N LYS A 214 -10.92 -12.73 6.83
CA LYS A 214 -11.90 -13.75 7.22
C LYS A 214 -11.39 -15.17 6.98
N ALA A 215 -10.65 -15.39 5.90
CA ALA A 215 -10.01 -16.68 5.64
C ALA A 215 -8.91 -16.99 6.68
N GLU A 216 -8.07 -16.01 7.02
CA GLU A 216 -7.03 -16.11 8.06
C GLU A 216 -7.65 -16.43 9.44
N GLN A 217 -8.73 -15.74 9.83
CA GLN A 217 -9.47 -16.02 11.07
C GLN A 217 -10.04 -17.45 11.11
N ARG A 218 -10.61 -17.94 10.01
CA ARG A 218 -11.16 -19.30 9.95
C ARG A 218 -10.06 -20.34 10.17
N VAL A 219 -8.90 -20.17 9.54
CA VAL A 219 -7.75 -21.06 9.73
C VAL A 219 -7.26 -21.02 11.18
N ALA A 220 -7.16 -19.84 11.78
CA ALA A 220 -6.77 -19.69 13.19
C ALA A 220 -7.76 -20.39 14.13
N MET A 221 -9.07 -20.27 13.87
CA MET A 221 -10.11 -20.95 14.64
C MET A 221 -10.02 -22.48 14.51
N GLU A 222 -9.84 -23.00 13.30
CA GLU A 222 -9.65 -24.44 13.04
C GLU A 222 -8.40 -24.99 13.75
N GLN A 223 -7.31 -24.23 13.77
CA GLN A 223 -6.08 -24.58 14.48
C GLN A 223 -6.27 -24.58 16.00
N SER A 224 -6.98 -23.60 16.55
CA SER A 224 -7.29 -23.55 18.00
C SER A 224 -8.17 -24.70 18.48
N THR A 225 -8.97 -25.28 17.58
CA THR A 225 -9.88 -26.38 17.88
C THR A 225 -9.19 -27.75 17.80
N ARG A 226 -8.06 -27.85 17.08
CA ARG A 226 -7.24 -29.07 17.07
C ARG A 226 -6.44 -29.15 18.37
N SER A 227 -6.56 -30.27 19.10
CA SER A 227 -6.02 -30.39 20.46
C SER A 227 -4.51 -30.13 20.53
N THR A 228 -4.12 -29.28 21.48
CA THR A 228 -2.76 -28.83 21.80
C THR A 228 -2.07 -29.72 22.85
N GLU A 229 -2.49 -30.98 23.00
CA GLU A 229 -1.94 -31.88 24.04
C GLU A 229 -0.47 -32.31 23.80
N LEU A 230 0.08 -32.07 22.60
CA LEU A 230 1.46 -32.42 22.24
C LEU A 230 2.32 -31.22 21.79
N ASP A 231 1.79 -30.00 21.80
CA ASP A 231 2.52 -28.83 21.31
C ASP A 231 3.30 -28.14 22.43
N MET A 232 4.59 -27.86 22.18
CA MET A 232 5.45 -27.13 23.10
C MET A 232 4.90 -25.70 23.34
N PRO A 233 4.71 -25.27 24.60
CA PRO A 233 3.96 -24.06 24.96
C PRO A 233 4.65 -22.72 24.63
N LEU A 234 5.84 -22.71 24.04
CA LEU A 234 6.67 -21.49 23.84
C LEU A 234 7.17 -21.28 22.42
N VAL A 235 6.94 -22.22 21.50
CA VAL A 235 7.31 -22.04 20.10
C VAL A 235 6.03 -21.67 19.37
N ASP A 236 5.79 -20.37 19.24
CA ASP A 236 4.86 -19.88 18.23
C ASP A 236 5.23 -20.61 16.93
N LYS A 237 4.28 -21.35 16.34
CA LYS A 237 4.54 -22.06 15.09
C LYS A 237 4.72 -20.95 14.05
N GLN A 238 5.96 -20.46 13.90
CA GLN A 238 6.43 -19.45 12.93
C GLN A 238 6.15 -19.85 11.46
N VAL A 239 5.34 -20.89 11.25
CA VAL A 239 4.92 -21.44 9.97
C VAL A 239 4.07 -20.42 9.19
N ARG A 240 3.30 -19.55 9.87
CA ARG A 240 2.60 -18.41 9.22
C ARG A 240 2.42 -17.24 10.18
N HIS A 241 2.89 -16.06 9.76
CA HIS A 241 2.62 -14.81 10.45
C HIS A 241 1.38 -14.14 9.84
N ASP A 242 0.51 -13.58 10.69
CA ASP A 242 -0.67 -12.84 10.24
C ASP A 242 -0.24 -11.61 9.43
N ARG A 243 -0.72 -11.49 8.20
CA ARG A 243 -0.48 -10.30 7.36
C ARG A 243 -1.36 -9.13 7.78
N VAL A 244 -2.45 -9.42 8.50
CA VAL A 244 -3.37 -8.46 9.11
C VAL A 244 -3.16 -8.48 10.63
N ARG A 245 -2.64 -7.38 11.20
CA ARG A 245 -2.29 -7.31 12.63
C ARG A 245 -3.27 -6.44 13.40
N VAL A 246 -3.70 -6.88 14.57
CA VAL A 246 -4.54 -6.06 15.46
C VAL A 246 -3.65 -5.14 16.29
N LEU A 247 -3.89 -3.84 16.22
CA LEU A 247 -3.22 -2.79 17.00
C LEU A 247 -4.22 -2.05 17.89
N SER A 248 -3.78 -1.64 19.07
CA SER A 248 -4.56 -0.75 19.95
C SER A 248 -4.10 0.68 19.77
N LEU A 249 -4.88 1.50 19.06
CA LEU A 249 -4.50 2.85 18.64
C LEU A 249 -5.60 3.87 18.96
N GLY A 250 -5.18 5.09 19.34
CA GLY A 250 -6.08 6.24 19.50
C GLY A 250 -6.13 7.07 18.21
N LEU A 251 -7.26 7.05 17.51
CA LEU A 251 -7.46 7.77 16.25
C LEU A 251 -8.74 8.62 16.29
N ASN A 252 -8.75 9.72 15.54
CA ASN A 252 -9.92 10.59 15.42
C ASN A 252 -10.97 9.95 14.51
N GLU A 253 -12.10 9.52 15.08
CA GLU A 253 -13.23 8.99 14.31
C GLU A 253 -14.25 10.08 13.93
N SER A 254 -14.13 11.28 14.49
CA SER A 254 -15.07 12.40 14.29
C SER A 254 -14.87 13.13 12.94
N GLU A 255 -14.28 12.45 11.97
CA GLU A 255 -13.94 13.02 10.67
C GLU A 255 -15.17 13.11 9.77
N SER A 256 -15.29 14.20 9.02
CA SER A 256 -16.37 14.44 8.07
C SER A 256 -15.88 14.29 6.62
N PRO A 257 -16.75 13.91 5.67
CA PRO A 257 -16.41 13.84 4.26
C PRO A 257 -15.88 15.16 3.70
N ILE A 258 -14.86 15.10 2.84
CA ILE A 258 -14.34 16.28 2.13
C ILE A 258 -15.16 16.52 0.86
N GLY A 259 -16.24 17.28 1.04
CA GLY A 259 -17.20 17.62 -0.02
C GLY A 259 -18.30 16.57 -0.18
N GLU A 260 -19.04 16.66 -1.28
CA GLU A 260 -20.18 15.78 -1.52
C GLU A 260 -19.73 14.33 -1.81
N PRO A 261 -20.28 13.34 -1.09
CA PRO A 261 -20.05 11.93 -1.36
C PRO A 261 -20.40 11.56 -2.80
N HIS A 262 -19.55 10.74 -3.41
CA HIS A 262 -19.72 10.29 -4.78
C HIS A 262 -20.17 8.84 -4.83
N ARG A 263 -21.24 8.58 -5.57
CA ARG A 263 -21.74 7.22 -5.84
C ARG A 263 -20.99 6.61 -7.02
N ILE A 264 -20.38 5.46 -6.80
CA ILE A 264 -19.58 4.77 -7.81
C ILE A 264 -20.52 4.15 -8.86
N ALA A 265 -20.29 4.47 -10.13
CA ALA A 265 -21.00 3.86 -11.24
C ALA A 265 -20.44 2.47 -11.55
N TRP A 266 -20.68 1.48 -10.68
CA TRP A 266 -20.05 0.15 -10.78
C TRP A 266 -20.16 -0.51 -12.16
N LYS A 267 -21.26 -0.31 -12.88
CA LYS A 267 -21.48 -0.85 -14.23
C LYS A 267 -20.35 -0.50 -15.22
N SER A 268 -19.77 0.70 -15.14
CA SER A 268 -18.65 1.09 -16.02
C SER A 268 -17.31 0.45 -15.63
N HIS A 269 -17.20 -0.08 -14.40
CA HIS A 269 -15.98 -0.67 -13.87
C HIS A 269 -15.97 -2.20 -13.93
N LEU A 270 -17.14 -2.86 -13.96
CA LEU A 270 -17.25 -4.32 -13.92
C LEU A 270 -16.49 -5.03 -15.06
N ALA A 271 -16.56 -4.51 -16.29
CA ALA A 271 -15.85 -5.11 -17.43
C ALA A 271 -14.33 -5.02 -17.26
N ASN A 272 -13.81 -3.88 -16.78
CA ASN A 272 -12.40 -3.70 -16.50
C ASN A 272 -11.94 -4.60 -15.34
N LEU A 273 -12.74 -4.70 -14.28
CA LEU A 273 -12.46 -5.61 -13.17
C LEU A 273 -12.39 -7.07 -13.62
N ALA A 274 -13.35 -7.52 -14.43
CA ALA A 274 -13.32 -8.86 -15.01
C ALA A 274 -12.05 -9.10 -15.85
N SER A 275 -11.63 -8.12 -16.65
CA SER A 275 -10.38 -8.21 -17.43
C SER A 275 -9.11 -8.28 -16.59
N MET A 276 -9.15 -7.76 -15.35
CA MET A 276 -8.08 -7.84 -14.36
C MET A 276 -8.11 -9.14 -13.54
N GLY A 277 -8.96 -10.12 -13.91
CA GLY A 277 -9.11 -11.37 -13.18
C GLY A 277 -9.95 -11.24 -11.90
N LEU A 278 -10.71 -10.15 -11.75
CA LEU A 278 -11.62 -9.89 -10.64
C LEU A 278 -13.08 -10.06 -11.11
N PRO A 279 -13.59 -11.30 -11.30
CA PRO A 279 -15.02 -11.50 -11.49
C PRO A 279 -15.70 -11.28 -10.13
N LEU A 280 -15.92 -10.02 -9.77
CA LEU A 280 -16.71 -9.63 -8.60
C LEU A 280 -18.20 -9.84 -8.94
N THR A 281 -18.54 -11.09 -9.21
CA THR A 281 -19.90 -11.54 -9.50
C THR A 281 -20.57 -11.83 -8.16
N THR A 282 -21.81 -11.36 -8.02
CA THR A 282 -22.77 -11.71 -6.98
C THR A 282 -22.66 -13.19 -6.58
N MET A 283 -22.02 -13.51 -5.45
CA MET A 283 -22.28 -14.76 -4.76
C MET A 283 -23.66 -14.67 -4.10
N ALA A 284 -24.71 -14.74 -4.92
CA ALA A 284 -26.08 -14.83 -4.48
C ALA A 284 -26.89 -15.69 -5.45
N SER A 285 -26.63 -16.99 -5.41
CA SER A 285 -27.68 -18.02 -5.44
C SER A 285 -27.01 -19.37 -5.17
N ASN A 286 -27.26 -19.94 -3.99
CA ASN A 286 -27.15 -21.39 -3.80
C ASN A 286 -27.99 -22.08 -4.90
N PRO A 287 -27.43 -22.98 -5.73
CA PRO A 287 -28.25 -23.75 -6.67
C PRO A 287 -28.96 -24.94 -6.00
N SER A 288 -29.12 -24.94 -4.67
CA SER A 288 -29.73 -26.05 -3.93
C SER A 288 -31.22 -25.88 -3.58
N ASN A 289 -31.85 -24.74 -3.89
CA ASN A 289 -33.29 -24.54 -3.58
C ASN A 289 -34.22 -24.46 -4.79
N GLU A 290 -33.74 -24.33 -6.02
CA GLU A 290 -34.62 -24.38 -7.22
C GLU A 290 -34.96 -25.81 -7.67
N ALA A 291 -34.29 -26.84 -7.14
CA ALA A 291 -34.63 -28.24 -7.43
C ALA A 291 -35.84 -28.77 -6.63
N ASN A 292 -36.20 -28.13 -5.51
CA ASN A 292 -37.30 -28.59 -4.66
C ASN A 292 -38.65 -27.91 -4.92
N GLU A 293 -38.67 -26.76 -5.61
CA GLU A 293 -39.94 -26.08 -5.94
C GLU A 293 -40.58 -26.59 -7.24
N ILE A 294 -39.81 -27.25 -8.11
CA ILE A 294 -40.35 -27.82 -9.36
C ILE A 294 -40.90 -29.25 -9.15
N GLN A 295 -40.46 -29.98 -8.12
CA GLN A 295 -41.00 -31.32 -7.79
C GLN A 295 -42.19 -31.31 -6.83
N ALA A 296 -42.43 -30.23 -6.08
CA ALA A 296 -43.59 -30.14 -5.17
C ALA A 296 -44.92 -29.82 -5.87
N ASN A 297 -44.88 -29.34 -7.13
CA ASN A 297 -46.08 -28.90 -7.86
C ASN A 297 -46.52 -29.81 -9.01
N SER A 298 -45.89 -30.99 -9.20
CA SER A 298 -46.31 -31.96 -10.23
C SER A 298 -46.97 -33.23 -9.68
N GLY A 299 -47.24 -33.30 -8.37
CA GLY A 299 -47.74 -34.51 -7.69
C GLY A 299 -49.23 -34.51 -7.31
N ALA A 300 -49.99 -33.45 -7.59
CA ALA A 300 -51.37 -33.31 -7.11
C ALA A 300 -52.37 -32.97 -8.22
N ALA A 301 -52.46 -33.79 -9.26
CA ALA A 301 -53.61 -33.79 -10.18
C ALA A 301 -53.62 -35.06 -11.07
N LYS A 302 -54.08 -36.19 -10.52
CA LYS A 302 -54.79 -37.27 -11.26
C LYS A 302 -55.05 -38.46 -10.33
N GLU A 303 -56.16 -38.42 -9.62
CA GLU A 303 -56.94 -39.61 -9.27
C GLU A 303 -58.31 -39.14 -8.79
N ASP A 304 -59.23 -38.96 -9.73
CA ASP A 304 -60.66 -39.08 -9.48
C ASP A 304 -61.38 -39.11 -10.83
N LYS A 305 -61.78 -40.31 -11.25
CA LYS A 305 -62.98 -40.66 -12.04
C LYS A 305 -62.85 -42.08 -12.58
N LEU A 306 -63.36 -43.05 -11.84
CA LEU A 306 -63.93 -44.27 -12.41
C LEU A 306 -64.98 -44.85 -11.48
N LEU A 307 -66.20 -44.30 -11.55
CA LEU A 307 -67.43 -44.97 -11.17
C LEU A 307 -68.49 -44.53 -12.18
N ASP A 308 -68.74 -45.44 -13.13
CA ASP A 308 -69.96 -45.76 -13.89
C ASP A 308 -69.62 -46.21 -15.33
#